data_AF-A0A354BIP7-F1
#
_entry.id   AF-A0A354BIP7-F1
#
_cell.length_a   1.000
_cell.length_b   1.000
_cell.length_c   1.000
_cell.angle_alpha   90.00
_cell.angle_beta   90.00
_cell.angle_gamma   90.00
#
_symmetry.space_group_name_H-M   'P 1'
#
loop_
_entity.id
_entity.type
_entity.pdbx_description
1 polymer ?
#
loop_
_entity_poly.entity_id
_entity_poly.type
_entity_poly.pdbx_seq_one_letter_code
_entity_poly.pdbx_strand_id
1 'polypeptide(L)'
;SSTTFLSATRAWFDKLIYANRLCKVYSEKELVMVLGRRWSEVCASATHKGVRTLLEFWRIPHLASATWSPIQQLKFFVKCLIRKDPHTKVMRMGRAAR
;
A
#
# COMPACT_ATOMS: atom_id res chain seq x y z
N SER A 1 8.13 19.44 0.63
CA SER A 1 8.07 18.07 0.06
C SER A 1 6.70 17.49 0.38
N SER A 2 5.83 17.31 -0.61
CA SER A 2 4.43 16.89 -0.39
C SER A 2 4.40 15.42 0.06
N THR A 3 4.06 15.17 1.33
CA THR A 3 3.88 13.81 1.86
C THR A 3 2.73 13.13 1.14
N THR A 4 2.97 11.94 0.58
CA THR A 4 1.87 11.16 0.00
C THR A 4 1.01 10.59 1.12
N PHE A 5 -0.28 10.39 0.83
CA PHE A 5 -1.21 9.73 1.74
C PHE A 5 -0.63 8.41 2.32
N LEU A 6 0.00 7.56 1.49
CA LEU A 6 0.63 6.33 1.95
C LEU A 6 1.75 6.55 2.96
N SER A 7 2.61 7.55 2.71
CA SER A 7 3.71 7.89 3.61
C SER A 7 3.19 8.46 4.94
N ALA A 8 2.15 9.29 4.89
CA ALA A 8 1.49 9.83 6.07
C ALA A 8 0.80 8.73 6.90
N THR A 9 0.08 7.81 6.25
CA THR A 9 -0.57 6.67 6.92
C THR A 9 0.46 5.76 7.58
N ARG A 10 1.57 5.47 6.90
CA ARG A 10 2.69 4.71 7.50
C ARG A 10 3.21 5.39 8.76
N ALA A 11 3.54 6.68 8.68
CA ALA A 11 4.06 7.42 9.82
C ALA A 11 3.05 7.46 10.99
N TRP A 12 1.75 7.44 10.69
CA TRP A 12 0.71 7.34 11.71
C TRP A 12 0.65 5.96 12.36
N PHE A 13 0.80 4.87 11.59
CA PHE A 13 0.87 3.52 12.15
C PHE A 13 2.09 3.31 13.04
N ASP A 14 3.26 3.83 12.64
CA ASP A 14 4.46 3.81 13.47
C ASP A 14 4.22 4.52 14.82
N LYS A 15 3.53 5.67 14.81
CA LYS A 15 3.15 6.39 16.02
C LYS A 15 2.20 5.59 16.91
N LEU A 16 1.22 4.89 16.34
CA LEU A 16 0.30 4.04 17.10
C LEU A 16 1.01 2.87 17.78
N ILE A 17 1.92 2.20 17.05
CA ILE A 17 2.74 1.11 17.61
C ILE A 17 3.61 1.65 18.74
N TYR A 18 4.27 2.78 18.53
CA TYR A 18 5.10 3.42 19.55
C TYR A 18 4.30 3.82 20.79
N ALA A 19 3.16 4.49 20.62
CA ALA A 19 2.28 4.86 21.72
C ALA A 19 1.78 3.64 22.49
N ASN A 20 1.42 2.55 21.80
CA ASN A 20 1.00 1.32 22.46
C ASN A 20 2.15 0.63 23.20
N ARG A 21 3.40 0.73 22.73
CA ARG A 21 4.56 0.21 23.48
C ARG A 21 4.78 0.94 24.80
N LEU A 22 4.51 2.25 24.82
CA LEU A 22 4.61 3.06 26.04
C LEU A 22 3.46 2.79 27.00
N CYS A 23 2.22 2.80 26.50
CA CYS A 23 1.02 2.72 27.34
C CYS A 23 0.55 1.29 27.61
N LYS A 24 0.99 0.30 26.82
CA LYS A 24 0.62 -1.13 26.89
C LYS A 24 -0.90 -1.38 26.97
N VAL A 25 -1.68 -0.56 26.27
CA VAL A 25 -3.15 -0.61 26.30
C VAL A 25 -3.66 -1.87 25.59
N TYR A 26 -3.05 -2.21 24.46
CA TYR A 26 -3.42 -3.36 23.64
C TYR A 26 -2.28 -4.39 23.59
N SER A 27 -2.63 -5.66 23.42
CA SER A 27 -1.67 -6.70 23.06
C SER A 27 -0.96 -6.33 21.76
N GLU A 28 0.38 -6.39 21.74
CA GLU A 28 1.18 -6.01 20.57
C GLU A 28 0.80 -6.85 19.35
N LYS A 29 0.48 -8.14 19.54
CA LYS A 29 0.05 -9.05 18.48
C LYS A 29 -1.29 -8.61 17.86
N GLU A 30 -2.27 -8.28 18.69
CA GLU A 30 -3.60 -7.88 18.21
C GLU A 30 -3.56 -6.52 17.52
N LEU A 31 -2.81 -5.57 18.07
CA LEU A 31 -2.61 -4.27 17.44
C LEU A 31 -1.96 -4.41 16.06
N VAL A 32 -0.89 -5.21 15.96
CA VAL A 32 -0.20 -5.46 14.69
C VAL A 32 -1.13 -6.12 13.66
N MET A 33 -1.98 -7.06 14.07
CA MET A 33 -2.97 -7.66 13.16
C MET A 33 -4.00 -6.64 12.66
N VAL A 34 -4.53 -5.78 13.53
CA VAL A 34 -5.50 -4.75 13.14
C VAL A 34 -4.86 -3.73 12.21
N LEU A 35 -3.67 -3.22 12.56
CA LEU A 35 -2.93 -2.29 11.72
C LEU A 35 -2.54 -2.91 10.38
N GLY A 36 -2.18 -4.20 10.37
CA GLY A 36 -1.88 -4.94 9.15
C GLY A 36 -3.09 -5.06 8.22
N ARG A 37 -4.27 -5.38 8.76
CA ARG A 37 -5.53 -5.38 7.99
C ARG A 37 -5.82 -4.01 7.39
N ARG A 38 -5.71 -2.94 8.18
CA ARG A 38 -5.92 -1.57 7.69
C ARG A 38 -4.89 -1.16 6.64
N TRP A 39 -3.63 -1.55 6.83
CA TRP A 39 -2.57 -1.29 5.85
C TRP A 39 -2.87 -1.95 4.51
N SER A 40 -3.31 -3.20 4.57
CA SER A 40 -3.71 -3.98 3.40
C SER A 40 -4.87 -3.34 2.63
N GLU A 41 -5.90 -2.85 3.33
CA GLU A 41 -7.04 -2.13 2.73
C GLU A 41 -6.60 -0.83 2.04
N VAL A 42 -5.73 -0.06 2.70
CA VAL A 42 -5.16 1.19 2.17
C VAL A 42 -4.34 0.91 0.90
N CYS A 43 -3.46 -0.09 0.94
CA CYS A 43 -2.64 -0.49 -0.19
C CYS A 43 -3.49 -1.03 -1.35
N ALA A 44 -4.50 -1.86 -1.09
CA ALA A 44 -5.44 -2.35 -2.09
C ALA A 44 -6.16 -1.21 -2.83
N SER A 45 -6.60 -0.19 -2.09
CA SER A 45 -7.24 1.01 -2.63
C SER A 45 -6.26 1.89 -3.43
N ALA A 46 -4.98 1.89 -3.04
CA ALA A 46 -3.92 2.63 -3.70
C ALA A 46 -3.25 1.88 -4.87
N THR A 47 -3.73 0.69 -5.26
CA THR A 47 -3.15 -0.10 -6.39
C THR A 47 -3.04 0.67 -7.71
N HIS A 48 -3.88 1.70 -7.91
CA HIS A 48 -3.85 2.58 -9.07
C HIS A 48 -2.56 3.43 -9.17
N LYS A 49 -1.82 3.63 -8.07
CA LYS A 49 -0.52 4.32 -8.08
C LYS A 49 0.67 3.39 -8.41
N GLY A 50 0.37 2.14 -8.75
CA GLY A 50 1.33 1.16 -9.25
C GLY A 50 2.51 0.90 -8.33
N VAL A 51 3.72 1.00 -8.87
CA VAL A 51 5.00 0.67 -8.20
C VAL A 51 5.21 1.50 -6.93
N ARG A 52 4.72 2.74 -6.86
CA ARG A 52 4.88 3.57 -5.66
C ARG A 52 4.15 2.99 -4.45
N THR A 53 2.97 2.40 -4.65
CA THR A 53 2.23 1.71 -3.60
C THR A 53 2.94 0.44 -3.17
N LEU A 54 3.59 -0.24 -4.11
CA LEU A 54 4.38 -1.43 -3.82
C LEU A 54 5.58 -1.11 -2.93
N LEU A 55 6.33 -0.04 -3.23
CA LEU A 55 7.46 0.40 -2.41
C LEU A 55 7.05 0.77 -0.99
N GLU A 56 5.93 1.47 -0.82
CA GLU A 56 5.40 1.79 0.51
C GLU A 56 4.89 0.55 1.24
N PHE A 57 4.27 -0.41 0.53
CA PHE A 57 3.82 -1.68 1.11
C PHE A 57 4.98 -2.49 1.69
N TRP A 58 6.09 -2.63 0.96
CA TRP A 58 7.27 -3.38 1.41
C TRP A 58 8.10 -2.67 2.48
N ARG A 59 7.89 -1.37 2.70
CA ARG A 59 8.56 -0.62 3.78
C ARG A 59 8.06 -1.00 5.18
N ILE A 60 6.93 -1.71 5.29
CA ILE A 60 6.41 -2.20 6.57
C ILE A 60 6.19 -3.73 6.49
N PRO A 61 7.26 -4.53 6.39
CA PRO A 61 7.13 -5.97 6.12
C PRO A 61 6.39 -6.72 7.24
N HIS A 62 6.46 -6.25 8.48
CA HIS A 62 5.80 -6.89 9.63
C HIS A 62 4.27 -6.75 9.62
N LEU A 63 3.73 -5.66 9.04
CA LEU A 63 2.29 -5.50 8.87
C LEU A 63 1.77 -6.31 7.67
N ALA A 64 2.59 -6.40 6.61
CA ALA A 64 2.28 -7.16 5.40
C ALA A 64 2.27 -8.68 5.67
N SER A 65 3.20 -9.20 6.46
CA SER A 65 3.28 -10.61 6.82
C SER A 65 2.20 -11.05 7.83
N ALA A 66 1.74 -10.13 8.69
CA ALA A 66 0.68 -10.40 9.66
C ALA A 66 -0.69 -10.61 9.03
N THR A 67 -0.88 -10.17 7.78
CA THR A 67 -2.23 -10.04 7.20
C THR A 67 -2.45 -10.88 5.95
N TRP A 68 -1.43 -10.97 5.08
CA TRP A 68 -1.57 -11.63 3.79
C TRP A 68 -0.73 -12.89 3.72
N SER A 69 -1.33 -13.94 3.17
CA SER A 69 -0.57 -15.11 2.74
C SER A 69 0.39 -14.73 1.61
N PRO A 70 1.49 -15.46 1.41
CA PRO A 70 2.44 -15.20 0.33
C PRO A 70 1.77 -15.12 -1.06
N ILE A 71 0.71 -15.90 -1.27
CA ILE A 71 -0.08 -15.90 -2.50
C ILE A 71 -0.84 -14.58 -2.69
N GLN A 72 -1.39 -14.00 -1.62
CA GLN A 72 -2.08 -12.71 -1.67
C GLN A 72 -1.10 -11.56 -1.91
N GLN A 73 0.10 -11.64 -1.33
CA GLN A 73 1.18 -10.68 -1.59
C GLN A 73 1.60 -10.72 -3.07
N LEU A 74 1.72 -11.91 -3.66
CA LEU A 74 2.02 -12.06 -5.08
C LEU A 74 0.90 -11.50 -5.97
N LYS A 75 -0.37 -11.78 -5.66
CA LYS A 75 -1.51 -11.20 -6.40
C LYS A 75 -1.52 -9.67 -6.35
N PHE A 76 -1.24 -9.10 -5.19
CA PHE A 76 -1.13 -7.65 -5.02
C PHE A 76 0.03 -7.08 -5.86
N PHE A 77 1.19 -7.73 -5.83
CA PHE A 77 2.36 -7.37 -6.62
C PHE A 77 2.03 -7.33 -8.12
N VAL A 78 1.44 -8.41 -8.64
CA VAL A 78 0.98 -8.50 -10.03
C VAL A 78 -0.02 -7.39 -10.35
N LYS A 79 -0.98 -7.12 -9.47
CA LYS A 79 -1.99 -6.06 -9.69
C LYS A 79 -1.38 -4.65 -9.73
N CYS A 80 -0.37 -4.37 -8.91
CA CYS A 80 0.38 -3.12 -8.95
C CYS A 80 1.24 -2.96 -10.21
N LEU A 81 1.74 -4.06 -10.78
CA LEU A 81 2.54 -4.03 -12.01
C LEU A 81 1.69 -3.95 -13.29
N ILE A 82 0.57 -4.67 -13.36
CA ILE A 82 -0.32 -4.68 -14.53
C ILE A 82 -0.99 -3.32 -14.76
N ARG A 83 -1.24 -2.55 -13.69
CA ARG A 83 -1.85 -1.20 -13.78
C ARG A 83 -0.88 -0.09 -14.22
N LYS A 84 0.26 -0.42 -14.85
CA LYS A 84 1.09 0.57 -15.53
C LYS A 84 0.28 1.24 -16.65
N ASP A 85 -0.02 2.52 -16.42
CA ASP A 85 -0.46 3.56 -17.36
C ASP A 85 -1.86 3.48 -18.01
N PRO A 86 -2.79 4.34 -17.56
CA PRO A 86 -3.78 4.96 -18.45
C PRO A 86 -3.18 6.09 -19.31
N HIS A 87 -1.95 6.56 -19.03
CA HIS A 87 -1.39 7.74 -19.69
C HIS A 87 -0.59 7.46 -20.98
N THR A 88 -0.38 6.20 -21.37
CA THR A 88 0.15 5.85 -22.70
C THR A 88 -0.93 5.75 -23.80
N LYS A 89 -2.18 6.14 -23.51
CA LYS A 89 -3.30 6.14 -24.47
C LYS A 89 -3.57 7.51 -25.13
N VAL A 90 -2.55 8.34 -25.35
CA VAL A 90 -2.65 9.52 -26.25
C VAL A 90 -1.52 9.55 -27.28
N MET A 91 -1.15 8.40 -27.82
CA MET A 91 -0.30 8.35 -29.03
C MET A 91 -0.51 7.03 -29.79
N ARG A 92 -1.71 6.83 -30.33
CA ARG A 92 -1.93 6.11 -31.61
C ARG A 92 -3.40 6.14 -32.02
N MET A 93 -3.60 6.57 -33.26
CA MET A 93 -4.84 6.62 -34.05
C MET A 93 -5.95 7.55 -33.51
N GLY A 94 -6.40 8.58 -34.20
CA GLY A 94 -6.05 9.06 -35.54
C GLY A 94 -7.09 10.08 -36.01
N ARG A 95 -6.70 10.91 -36.98
CA ARG A 95 -7.59 11.30 -38.06
C ARG A 95 -6.78 11.48 -39.34
N ALA A 96 -6.99 10.53 -40.24
CA ALA A 96 -6.82 10.69 -41.67
C ALA A 96 -7.85 11.71 -42.22
N ALA A 97 -7.68 12.00 -43.51
CA ALA A 97 -8.52 12.78 -44.42
C ALA A 97 -8.25 14.29 -44.44
N ARG A 98 -7.30 14.68 -45.29
CA ARG A 98 -7.49 15.80 -46.21
C ARG A 98 -8.25 15.28 -47.42
#